data_AF-A0A8X6TP39-F1
#
_entry.id   AF-A0A8X6TP39-F1
#
_cell.length_a   1.000
_cell.length_b   1.000
_cell.length_c   1.000
_cell.angle_alpha   90.00
_cell.angle_beta   90.00
_cell.angle_gamma   90.00
#
_symmetry.space_group_name_H-M   'P 1'
#
loop_
_entity.id
_entity.type
_entity.pdbx_description
1 polymer ?
#
loop_
_entity_poly.entity_id
_entity_poly.type
_entity_poly.pdbx_seq_one_letter_code
_entity_poly.pdbx_strand_id
1 'polypeptide(L)'
;MSLSRISGVPAGTICGSVALKIGSRFNEEFLTINACILNKVTSQIPVVNTDIKELGYLKGVFLSEEDFSRPTECHVILVSDCFFTILRNGKIIGSEGQPIAQRVMFGWVVADQNQKDSNSSSYT
;
A
#
# COMPACT_ATOMS: atom_id res chain seq x y z
N MET A 1 5.62 -0.27 -25.04
CA MET A 1 4.45 0.22 -24.28
C MET A 1 4.97 0.87 -23.00
N SER A 2 4.58 2.10 -22.68
CA SER A 2 4.98 2.80 -21.46
C SER A 2 3.81 2.82 -20.47
N LEU A 3 4.09 2.60 -19.19
CA LEU A 3 3.10 2.72 -18.13
C LEU A 3 3.28 4.09 -17.47
N SER A 4 2.18 4.82 -17.24
CA SER A 4 2.20 6.12 -16.55
C SER A 4 1.48 6.00 -15.21
N ARG A 5 2.03 6.61 -14.16
CA ARG A 5 1.37 6.70 -12.84
C ARG A 5 0.26 7.74 -12.88
N ILE A 6 -0.64 7.69 -11.89
CA ILE A 6 -1.73 8.67 -11.70
C ILE A 6 -1.20 10.13 -11.58
N SER A 7 0.07 10.32 -11.21
CA SER A 7 0.73 11.63 -11.18
C SER A 7 1.26 12.11 -12.55
N GLY A 8 1.05 11.37 -13.64
CA GLY A 8 1.61 11.65 -14.97
C GLY A 8 3.11 11.33 -15.09
N VAL A 9 3.75 10.84 -14.02
CA VAL A 9 5.16 10.43 -14.04
C VAL A 9 5.28 9.08 -14.74
N PRO A 10 6.21 8.91 -15.71
CA PRO A 10 6.49 7.63 -16.34
C PRO A 10 6.83 6.58 -15.26
N ALA A 11 6.05 5.50 -15.18
CA ALA A 11 6.24 4.41 -14.22
C ALA A 11 7.40 3.49 -14.64
N GLY A 12 7.73 3.46 -15.94
CA GLY A 12 8.79 2.63 -16.51
C GLY A 12 8.42 2.08 -17.88
N THR A 13 9.33 1.28 -18.44
CA THR A 13 9.09 0.54 -19.69
C THR A 13 8.62 -0.87 -19.34
N ILE A 14 7.53 -1.31 -19.96
CA ILE A 14 7.02 -2.68 -19.82
C ILE A 14 7.91 -3.61 -20.64
N CYS A 15 8.50 -4.62 -19.99
CA CYS A 15 9.37 -5.62 -20.60
C CYS A 15 8.65 -6.96 -20.84
N GLY A 16 7.46 -7.16 -20.28
CA GLY A 16 6.66 -8.36 -20.46
C GLY A 16 5.40 -8.38 -19.61
N SER A 17 4.69 -9.51 -19.61
CA SER A 17 3.56 -9.78 -18.72
C SER A 17 3.67 -11.19 -18.15
N VAL A 18 3.12 -11.38 -16.95
CA VAL A 18 3.15 -12.66 -16.24
C VAL A 18 1.84 -12.88 -15.48
N ALA A 19 1.33 -14.10 -15.49
CA ALA A 19 0.23 -14.50 -14.62
C ALA A 19 0.80 -14.83 -13.23
N LEU A 20 0.37 -14.09 -12.21
CA LEU A 20 0.76 -14.30 -10.82
C LEU A 20 -0.42 -14.86 -10.03
N LYS A 21 -0.12 -15.81 -9.15
CA LYS A 21 -1.04 -16.29 -8.11
C LYS A 21 -0.48 -15.89 -6.75
N ILE A 22 -1.16 -14.99 -6.06
CA ILE A 22 -0.73 -14.41 -4.78
C ILE A 22 -1.63 -14.96 -3.68
N GLY A 23 -1.05 -15.66 -2.71
CA GLY A 23 -1.77 -16.24 -1.57
C GLY A 23 -1.70 -15.36 -0.33
N SER A 24 -2.75 -15.39 0.49
CA SER A 24 -2.70 -14.84 1.84
C SER A 24 -1.79 -15.68 2.73
N ARG A 25 -1.12 -15.02 3.69
CA ARG A 25 -0.32 -15.70 4.73
C ARG A 25 -1.18 -16.16 5.90
N PHE A 26 -2.43 -15.69 5.97
CA PHE A 26 -3.31 -15.85 7.12
C PHE A 26 -4.45 -16.85 6.88
N ASN A 27 -4.74 -17.20 5.62
CA ASN A 27 -5.82 -18.09 5.22
C ASN A 27 -5.57 -18.68 3.81
N GLU A 28 -6.54 -19.43 3.30
CA GLU A 28 -6.47 -20.10 1.99
C GLU A 28 -6.87 -19.19 0.81
N GLU A 29 -7.14 -17.91 1.04
CA GLU A 29 -7.52 -16.98 -0.03
C GLU A 29 -6.32 -16.75 -0.97
N PHE A 30 -6.58 -16.75 -2.28
CA PHE A 30 -5.60 -16.39 -3.31
C PHE A 30 -6.20 -15.47 -4.39
N LEU A 31 -5.35 -14.65 -4.98
CA LEU A 31 -5.67 -13.73 -6.07
C LEU A 31 -4.83 -14.10 -7.27
N THR A 32 -5.47 -14.29 -8.42
CA THR A 32 -4.78 -14.49 -9.70
C THR A 32 -4.89 -13.21 -10.51
N ILE A 33 -3.75 -12.65 -10.93
CA ILE A 33 -3.68 -11.43 -11.76
C ILE A 33 -2.73 -11.61 -12.93
N ASN A 34 -2.96 -10.84 -13.99
CA ASN A 34 -1.97 -10.63 -15.04
C ASN A 34 -1.19 -9.36 -14.72
N ALA A 35 0.06 -9.50 -14.30
CA ALA A 35 0.93 -8.39 -13.95
C ALA A 35 1.86 -8.02 -15.11
N CYS A 36 2.17 -6.72 -15.23
CA CYS A 36 3.21 -6.24 -16.15
C CYS A 36 4.58 -6.31 -15.46
N ILE A 37 5.58 -6.80 -16.19
CA ILE A 37 6.98 -6.78 -15.73
C ILE A 37 7.58 -5.44 -16.15
N LEU A 38 8.04 -4.67 -15.17
CA LEU A 38 8.76 -3.41 -15.37
C LEU A 38 10.25 -3.64 -15.12
N ASN A 39 11.11 -2.91 -15.82
CA ASN A 39 12.57 -2.92 -15.58
C ASN A 39 12.94 -2.40 -14.18
N LYS A 40 12.08 -1.57 -13.59
CA LYS A 40 12.16 -1.10 -12.21
C LYS A 40 10.74 -0.82 -11.72
N VAL A 41 10.32 -1.47 -10.64
CA VAL A 41 8.95 -1.37 -10.10
C VAL A 41 8.76 -0.04 -9.35
N THR A 42 9.55 0.21 -8.32
CA THR A 42 9.69 1.51 -7.60
C THR A 42 11.05 1.60 -6.88
N SER A 43 11.41 2.78 -6.36
CA SER A 43 12.39 2.91 -5.26
C SER A 43 11.81 2.37 -3.94
N GLN A 44 12.64 2.29 -2.88
CA GLN A 44 12.25 1.80 -1.55
C GLN A 44 10.93 2.41 -1.04
N ILE A 45 10.06 1.56 -0.47
CA ILE A 45 8.83 1.94 0.21
C ILE A 45 8.90 1.31 1.61
N PRO A 46 8.56 2.04 2.70
CA PRO A 46 8.10 3.43 2.74
C PRO A 46 9.25 4.44 2.62
N VAL A 47 8.91 5.67 2.22
CA VAL A 47 9.87 6.80 2.14
C VAL A 47 10.19 7.38 3.53
N VAL A 48 9.41 7.02 4.56
CA VAL A 48 9.49 7.56 5.92
C VAL A 48 9.40 6.41 6.93
N ASN A 49 10.24 6.44 7.97
CA ASN A 49 10.14 5.50 9.10
C ASN A 49 8.85 5.78 9.90
N THR A 50 7.98 4.80 10.03
CA THR A 50 6.83 4.88 10.94
C THR A 50 7.28 4.48 12.36
N ASP A 51 7.08 5.35 13.35
CA ASP A 51 7.32 4.98 14.75
C ASP A 51 6.22 4.01 15.21
N ILE A 52 6.58 2.73 15.33
CA ILE A 52 5.68 1.65 15.75
C ILE A 52 5.07 1.93 17.13
N LYS A 53 5.73 2.75 17.97
CA LYS A 53 5.21 3.12 19.31
C LYS A 53 3.89 3.88 19.24
N GLU A 54 3.65 4.65 18.18
CA GLU A 54 2.41 5.40 17.98
C GLU A 54 1.23 4.50 17.56
N LEU A 55 1.50 3.25 17.18
CA LEU A 55 0.52 2.27 16.69
C LEU A 55 0.02 1.30 17.77
N GLY A 56 0.09 1.69 19.05
CA GLY A 56 -0.37 0.86 20.16
C GLY A 56 -1.83 0.39 20.03
N TYR A 57 -2.68 1.19 19.37
CA TYR A 57 -4.09 0.86 19.09
C TYR A 57 -4.25 -0.23 18.00
N LEU A 58 -3.18 -0.56 17.26
CA LEU A 58 -3.11 -1.67 16.31
C LEU A 58 -2.45 -2.92 16.92
N LYS A 59 -2.20 -2.95 18.24
CA LYS A 59 -1.61 -4.12 18.88
C LYS A 59 -2.51 -5.36 18.71
N GLY A 60 -1.92 -6.44 18.21
CA GLY A 60 -2.63 -7.70 17.93
C GLY A 60 -3.29 -7.75 16.54
N VAL A 61 -3.10 -6.72 15.71
CA VAL A 61 -3.53 -6.72 14.31
C VAL A 61 -2.47 -7.39 13.44
N PHE A 62 -2.89 -8.34 12.60
CA PHE A 62 -2.02 -9.01 11.65
C PHE A 62 -1.81 -8.17 10.39
N LEU A 63 -0.71 -7.41 10.37
CA LEU A 63 -0.37 -6.55 9.24
C LEU A 63 0.02 -7.38 8.01
N SER A 64 -0.28 -6.84 6.83
CA SER A 64 -0.03 -7.52 5.55
C SER A 64 1.46 -7.77 5.32
N GLU A 65 2.31 -6.88 5.85
CA GLU A 65 3.76 -7.03 5.89
C GLU A 65 4.24 -7.11 7.35
N GLU A 66 5.16 -8.04 7.64
CA GLU A 66 5.71 -8.23 8.99
C GLU A 66 6.61 -7.07 9.42
N ASP A 67 7.36 -6.48 8.49
CA ASP A 67 8.37 -5.44 8.75
C ASP A 67 8.03 -4.09 8.09
N PHE A 68 6.75 -3.69 8.08
CA PHE A 68 6.28 -2.43 7.47
C PHE A 68 7.00 -1.16 7.99
N SER A 69 7.68 -1.26 9.13
CA SER A 69 8.45 -0.17 9.76
C SER A 69 9.80 0.11 9.10
N ARG A 70 10.26 -0.76 8.20
CA ARG A 70 11.56 -0.66 7.54
C ARG A 70 11.37 -0.45 6.04
N PRO A 71 12.16 0.42 5.39
CA PRO A 71 12.16 0.52 3.93
C PRO A 71 12.58 -0.82 3.31
N THR A 72 11.67 -1.47 2.60
CA THR A 72 11.94 -2.70 1.86
C THR A 72 11.74 -2.49 0.37
N GLU A 73 12.35 -3.36 -0.43
CA GLU A 73 12.14 -3.35 -1.87
C GLU A 73 10.70 -3.80 -2.17
N CYS A 74 9.98 -2.97 -2.95
CA CYS A 74 8.65 -3.32 -3.42
C CYS A 74 8.80 -4.18 -4.67
N HIS A 75 8.36 -5.43 -4.58
CA HIS A 75 8.47 -6.39 -5.68
C HIS A 75 7.23 -6.40 -6.57
N VAL A 76 6.05 -6.07 -6.02
CA VAL A 76 4.76 -6.12 -6.74
C VAL A 76 3.89 -4.94 -6.31
N ILE A 77 3.36 -4.20 -7.28
CA ILE A 77 2.35 -3.16 -7.06
C ILE A 77 1.02 -3.67 -7.59
N LEU A 78 0.06 -3.78 -6.69
CA LEU A 78 -1.32 -4.12 -7.01
C LEU A 78 -2.08 -2.84 -7.38
N VAL A 79 -2.45 -2.70 -8.65
CA VAL A 79 -3.10 -1.51 -9.19
C VAL A 79 -4.63 -1.69 -9.21
N SER A 80 -5.35 -0.60 -9.49
CA SER A 80 -6.81 -0.39 -9.44
C SER A 80 -7.70 -1.59 -9.78
N ASP A 81 -7.28 -2.40 -10.72
CA ASP A 81 -7.97 -3.54 -11.30
C ASP A 81 -8.18 -4.69 -10.28
N CYS A 82 -7.37 -4.74 -9.22
CA CYS A 82 -7.56 -5.68 -8.12
C CYS A 82 -7.89 -5.01 -6.78
N PHE A 83 -7.80 -3.68 -6.69
CA PHE A 83 -7.99 -2.93 -5.44
C PHE A 83 -9.32 -3.25 -4.77
N PHE A 84 -10.44 -3.12 -5.50
CA PHE A 84 -11.77 -3.37 -4.93
C PHE A 84 -12.01 -4.85 -4.60
N THR A 85 -11.35 -5.77 -5.28
CA THR A 85 -11.47 -7.23 -5.06
C THR A 85 -10.79 -7.68 -3.77
N ILE A 86 -9.69 -7.03 -3.38
CA ILE A 86 -8.94 -7.39 -2.17
C ILE A 86 -9.47 -6.73 -0.92
N LEU A 87 -10.33 -5.71 -1.02
CA LEU A 87 -10.93 -5.07 0.15
C LEU A 87 -11.77 -6.09 0.95
N ARG A 88 -11.70 -5.96 2.28
CA ARG A 88 -12.50 -6.75 3.22
C ARG A 88 -13.19 -5.81 4.21
N ASN A 89 -14.25 -6.30 4.82
CA ASN A 89 -14.90 -5.57 5.90
C ASN A 89 -13.95 -5.45 7.09
N GLY A 90 -13.74 -4.23 7.57
CA GLY A 90 -12.88 -3.92 8.70
C GLY A 90 -12.06 -2.66 8.47
N LYS A 91 -12.20 -1.70 9.38
CA LYS A 91 -11.44 -0.46 9.40
C LYS A 91 -11.19 -0.09 10.85
N ILE A 92 -9.93 0.22 11.18
CA ILE A 92 -9.53 0.71 12.51
C ILE A 92 -9.06 2.15 12.32
N ILE A 93 -9.68 3.07 13.06
CA ILE A 93 -9.39 4.50 12.99
C ILE A 93 -8.79 4.89 14.34
N GLY A 94 -7.56 5.40 14.31
CA GLY A 94 -6.94 6.02 15.49
C GLY A 94 -7.50 7.41 15.77
N SER A 95 -6.86 8.14 16.68
CA SER A 95 -7.11 9.56 16.90
C SER A 95 -6.73 10.40 15.68
N GLU A 96 -7.08 11.70 15.70
CA GLU A 96 -6.69 12.64 14.64
C GLU A 96 -5.16 12.64 14.45
N GLY A 97 -4.72 12.55 13.19
CA GLY A 97 -3.29 12.45 12.83
C GLY A 97 -2.66 11.07 13.01
N GLN A 98 -3.37 10.07 13.54
CA GLN A 98 -2.91 8.68 13.57
C GLN A 98 -3.33 7.95 12.30
N PRO A 99 -2.55 6.99 11.79
CA PRO A 99 -2.91 6.30 10.55
C PRO A 99 -4.17 5.42 10.70
N ILE A 100 -4.79 5.11 9.59
CA ILE A 100 -5.94 4.20 9.49
C ILE A 100 -5.44 2.83 9.07
N ALA A 101 -5.99 1.77 9.66
CA ALA A 101 -5.80 0.42 9.16
C ALA A 101 -7.05 -0.05 8.40
N GLN A 102 -6.86 -0.54 7.18
CA GLN A 102 -7.90 -1.14 6.35
C GLN A 102 -7.66 -2.64 6.24
N ARG A 103 -8.69 -3.45 6.47
CA ARG A 103 -8.60 -4.89 6.25
C ARG A 103 -8.64 -5.19 4.75
N VAL A 104 -7.70 -6.00 4.31
CA VAL A 104 -7.65 -6.56 2.96
C VAL A 104 -7.47 -8.08 3.05
N MET A 105 -7.57 -8.74 1.90
CA MET A 105 -7.39 -10.17 1.75
C MET A 105 -6.06 -10.71 2.32
N PHE A 106 -5.00 -9.91 2.23
CA PHE A 106 -3.65 -10.29 2.64
C PHE A 106 -3.29 -9.86 4.07
N GLY A 107 -4.24 -9.37 4.87
CA GLY A 107 -3.99 -8.84 6.22
C GLY A 107 -4.52 -7.41 6.38
N TRP A 108 -3.90 -6.63 7.25
CA TRP A 108 -4.24 -5.22 7.44
C TRP A 108 -3.19 -4.32 6.78
N VAL A 109 -3.65 -3.31 6.05
CA VAL A 109 -2.79 -2.27 5.44
C VAL A 109 -2.97 -0.99 6.21
N VAL A 110 -1.87 -0.34 6.57
CA VAL A 110 -1.85 0.93 7.31
C VAL A 110 -1.62 2.06 6.31
N ALA A 111 -2.44 3.10 6.38
CA ALA A 111 -2.34 4.29 5.55
C ALA A 111 -2.44 5.54 6.43
N ASP A 112 -1.60 6.53 6.17
CA ASP A 112 -1.61 7.76 6.94
C ASP A 112 -2.90 8.57 6.72
N GLN A 113 -3.33 9.31 7.74
CA GLN A 113 -4.36 10.32 7.60
C GLN A 113 -3.67 11.60 7.16
N ASN A 114 -3.96 12.09 5.95
CA ASN A 114 -3.44 13.40 5.52
C ASN A 114 -3.72 14.43 6.62
N GLN A 115 -2.65 14.96 7.23
CA GLN A 115 -2.78 16.13 8.09
C GLN A 115 -3.39 17.24 7.24
N LYS A 116 -4.46 17.86 7.72
CA LYS A 116 -4.90 19.11 7.13
C LYS A 116 -3.75 20.07 7.30
N ASP A 117 -3.13 20.49 6.20
CA ASP A 117 -2.30 21.69 6.19
C ASP A 117 -3.19 22.87 6.58
N SER A 118 -3.28 23.15 7.88
CA SER A 118 -3.74 24.44 8.38
C SER A 118 -2.62 25.44 8.14
N ASN A 119 -2.41 25.79 6.87
CA ASN A 119 -1.73 27.00 6.50
C ASN A 119 -2.56 27.72 5.44
N SER A 120 -3.60 28.41 5.93
CA SER A 120 -4.18 29.54 5.23
C SER A 120 -3.11 30.63 5.11
N SER A 121 -2.34 30.59 4.03
CA SER A 121 -1.62 31.76 3.57
C SER A 121 -2.38 32.33 2.39
N SER A 122 -3.22 33.31 2.71
CA SER A 122 -3.79 34.28 1.79
C SER A 122 -2.70 34.86 0.87
N TYR A 123 -2.91 34.76 -0.43
CA TYR A 123 -2.24 35.62 -1.40
C TYR A 123 -3.30 36.53 -2.01
N THR A 124 -3.21 37.79 -1.59
CA THR A 124 -3.79 38.97 -2.25
C THR A 124 -3.21 39.14 -3.64
#